data_AF-A0A3M1PDU1-F1
#
_entry.id   AF-A0A3M1PDU1-F1
#
_cell.length_a   1.000
_cell.length_b   1.000
_cell.length_c   1.000
_cell.angle_alpha   90.00
_cell.angle_beta   90.00
_cell.angle_gamma   90.00
#
_symmetry.space_group_name_H-M   'P 1'
#
loop_
_entity.id
_entity.type
_entity.pdbx_description
1 polymer ?
#
loop_
_entity_poly.entity_id
_entity_poly.type
_entity_poly.pdbx_seq_one_letter_code
_entity_poly.pdbx_strand_id
1 'polypeptide(L)'
;EFEGFADWYFYLAQTSSDNYMTFVMSGDHNRSELRQMNEWKTSTSSWRKMIGEVKCFYPSTSSLDQYTFMQIHDSDGINKPLVRLVWLRSRSGKSDHLWAVIRTSVSSSSYQYVDLGARPSGFFKAEIKVRNNTLKVKINGVTKVSKNVSYWSAYHNYFKAGVYLQDAGTAKVQFKSLKYYYN
;
A
#
# COMPACT_ATOMS: atom_id res chain seq x y z
N GLU A 1 -17.17 -14.03 -0.69
CA GLU A 1 -17.41 -14.53 0.67
C GLU A 1 -16.07 -14.96 1.25
N PHE A 2 -15.72 -14.55 2.48
CA PHE A 2 -14.41 -14.82 3.11
C PHE A 2 -14.56 -15.61 4.42
N GLU A 3 -15.76 -16.17 4.67
CA GLU A 3 -16.06 -16.80 5.95
C GLU A 3 -15.11 -17.96 6.23
N GLY A 4 -14.45 -17.93 7.38
CA GLY A 4 -13.51 -18.95 7.84
C GLY A 4 -12.18 -19.04 7.07
N PHE A 5 -11.92 -18.18 6.08
CA PHE A 5 -10.69 -18.28 5.28
C PHE A 5 -9.45 -17.92 6.10
N ALA A 6 -8.50 -18.85 6.18
CA ALA A 6 -7.16 -18.63 6.68
C ALA A 6 -6.19 -19.64 6.02
N ASP A 7 -4.97 -19.20 5.76
CA ASP A 7 -3.86 -20.03 5.31
C ASP A 7 -2.52 -19.50 5.85
N TRP A 8 -1.41 -20.07 5.36
CA TRP A 8 -0.06 -19.66 5.74
C TRP A 8 0.31 -18.23 5.32
N TYR A 9 -0.40 -17.67 4.33
CA TYR A 9 -0.13 -16.37 3.74
C TYR A 9 -1.10 -15.28 4.23
N PHE A 10 -2.25 -15.68 4.78
CA PHE A 10 -3.26 -14.80 5.33
C PHE A 10 -3.95 -15.45 6.53
N TYR A 11 -3.85 -14.83 7.70
CA TYR A 11 -4.51 -15.31 8.92
C TYR A 11 -4.74 -14.18 9.92
N LEU A 12 -5.58 -14.44 10.92
CA LEU A 12 -5.72 -13.57 12.09
C LEU A 12 -4.68 -13.99 13.14
N ALA A 13 -3.62 -13.19 13.30
CA ALA A 13 -2.67 -13.40 14.38
C ALA A 13 -3.32 -12.98 15.70
N GLN A 14 -3.50 -13.94 16.59
CA GLN A 14 -4.11 -13.72 17.89
C GLN A 14 -3.08 -13.19 18.88
N THR A 15 -3.50 -12.22 19.68
CA THR A 15 -2.84 -11.82 20.92
C THR A 15 -3.81 -12.04 22.07
N SER A 16 -3.38 -11.81 23.32
CA SER A 16 -4.28 -11.91 24.48
C SER A 16 -5.46 -10.93 24.44
N SER A 17 -5.40 -9.86 23.63
CA SER A 17 -6.43 -8.81 23.61
C SER A 17 -6.93 -8.38 22.23
N ASP A 18 -6.26 -8.78 21.14
CA ASP A 18 -6.56 -8.35 19.77
C ASP A 18 -6.31 -9.47 18.74
N ASN A 19 -6.97 -9.36 17.58
CA ASN A 19 -6.67 -10.12 16.37
C ASN A 19 -6.12 -9.20 15.27
N TYR A 20 -5.00 -9.55 14.65
CA TYR A 20 -4.41 -8.76 13.57
C TYR A 20 -4.49 -9.48 12.24
N MET A 21 -5.03 -8.79 11.24
CA MET A 21 -5.09 -9.28 9.87
C MET A 21 -3.67 -9.33 9.31
N THR A 22 -3.12 -10.53 9.21
CA THR A 22 -1.70 -10.79 8.97
C THR A 22 -1.49 -11.34 7.59
N PHE A 23 -0.62 -10.68 6.84
CA PHE A 23 -0.19 -11.09 5.51
C PHE A 23 1.28 -11.49 5.58
N VAL A 24 1.59 -12.69 5.13
CA VAL A 24 2.96 -13.20 5.00
C VAL A 24 3.16 -13.63 3.56
N MET A 25 4.34 -13.37 3.00
CA MET A 25 4.68 -13.89 1.68
C MET A 25 6.17 -14.16 1.57
N SER A 26 6.50 -15.22 0.84
CA SER A 26 7.86 -15.61 0.46
C SER A 26 7.98 -15.82 -1.04
N GLY A 27 9.20 -15.73 -1.57
CA GLY A 27 9.50 -15.95 -2.99
C GLY A 27 9.87 -14.64 -3.68
N ASP A 28 9.76 -14.62 -5.00
CA ASP A 28 10.10 -13.46 -5.83
C ASP A 28 8.85 -12.95 -6.56
N HIS A 29 8.57 -11.65 -6.45
CA HIS A 29 7.37 -11.00 -7.00
C HIS A 29 6.01 -11.62 -6.57
N ASN A 30 6.00 -12.45 -5.52
CA ASN A 30 4.79 -13.04 -4.95
C ASN A 30 4.03 -12.03 -4.07
N ARG A 31 2.72 -12.26 -3.88
CA ARG A 31 1.85 -11.40 -3.07
C ARG A 31 0.81 -12.16 -2.27
N SER A 32 0.55 -11.67 -1.06
CA SER A 32 -0.65 -11.95 -0.27
C SER A 32 -1.33 -10.60 -0.04
N GLU A 33 -2.41 -10.31 -0.77
CA GLU A 33 -2.95 -8.95 -0.85
C GLU A 33 -4.46 -8.95 -1.14
N LEU A 34 -5.20 -8.13 -0.41
CA LEU A 34 -6.61 -7.86 -0.70
C LEU A 34 -6.72 -6.89 -1.89
N ARG A 35 -7.72 -7.13 -2.75
CA ARG A 35 -8.15 -6.21 -3.81
C ARG A 35 -9.54 -5.68 -3.44
N GLN A 36 -9.71 -4.36 -3.42
CA GLN A 36 -11.03 -3.76 -3.35
C GLN A 36 -11.82 -4.06 -4.63
N MET A 37 -13.06 -4.51 -4.51
CA MET A 37 -13.91 -4.83 -5.66
C MET A 37 -14.56 -3.60 -6.29
N ASN A 38 -14.85 -2.57 -5.50
CA ASN A 38 -15.42 -1.32 -6.01
C ASN A 38 -14.36 -0.47 -6.69
N GLU A 39 -14.67 -0.03 -7.90
CA GLU A 39 -13.79 0.77 -8.72
C GLU A 39 -14.24 2.23 -8.76
N TRP A 40 -13.29 3.15 -8.92
CA TRP A 40 -13.56 4.58 -8.84
C TRP A 40 -12.53 5.40 -9.63
N LYS A 41 -12.91 6.62 -10.04
CA LYS A 41 -12.01 7.56 -10.75
C LYS A 41 -11.36 8.54 -9.79
N THR A 42 -10.15 8.99 -10.10
CA THR A 42 -9.45 10.02 -9.30
C THR A 42 -10.17 11.37 -9.34
N SER A 43 -10.97 11.62 -10.38
CA SER A 43 -11.72 12.86 -10.60
C SER A 43 -12.97 12.99 -9.72
N THR A 44 -13.37 11.93 -9.00
CA THR A 44 -14.56 11.96 -8.15
C THR A 44 -14.48 13.07 -7.08
N SER A 45 -15.62 13.73 -6.85
CA SER A 45 -15.75 14.87 -5.94
C SER A 45 -15.88 14.49 -4.47
N SER A 46 -16.28 13.25 -4.16
CA SER A 46 -16.15 12.67 -2.83
C SER A 46 -14.77 12.03 -2.66
N TRP A 47 -14.31 11.94 -1.42
CA TRP A 47 -13.03 11.31 -1.15
C TRP A 47 -13.11 9.79 -1.34
N ARG A 48 -12.19 9.26 -2.13
CA ARG A 48 -11.84 7.83 -2.16
C ARG A 48 -10.69 7.63 -1.20
N LYS A 49 -10.85 6.82 -0.15
CA LYS A 49 -9.84 6.65 0.91
C LYS A 49 -9.64 5.19 1.28
N MET A 50 -8.39 4.82 1.53
CA MET A 50 -8.02 3.61 2.25
C MET A 50 -7.19 4.03 3.47
N ILE A 51 -7.60 3.58 4.66
CA ILE A 51 -6.96 3.89 5.93
C ILE A 51 -6.60 2.58 6.63
N GLY A 52 -5.31 2.38 6.89
CA GLY A 52 -4.79 1.24 7.62
C GLY A 52 -4.10 1.66 8.91
N GLU A 53 -4.40 0.99 10.01
CA GLU A 53 -3.52 0.94 11.18
C GLU A 53 -2.63 -0.28 11.02
N VAL A 54 -1.41 -0.05 10.55
CA VAL A 54 -0.55 -1.06 9.95
C VAL A 54 0.78 -1.17 10.68
N LYS A 55 1.31 -2.38 10.78
CA LYS A 55 2.67 -2.67 11.21
C LYS A 55 3.41 -3.33 10.06
N CYS A 56 4.51 -2.70 9.65
CA CYS A 56 5.44 -3.20 8.66
C CYS A 56 6.62 -3.85 9.40
N PHE A 57 6.88 -5.14 9.15
CA PHE A 57 8.01 -5.84 9.77
C PHE A 57 9.27 -5.63 8.93
N TYR A 58 10.42 -5.50 9.60
CA TYR A 58 11.69 -5.62 8.91
C TYR A 58 11.80 -7.04 8.33
N PRO A 59 12.18 -7.22 7.06
CA PRO A 59 12.30 -8.55 6.47
C PRO A 59 13.31 -9.43 7.21
N SER A 60 12.99 -10.71 7.38
CA SER A 60 13.90 -11.70 7.95
C SER A 60 14.99 -12.15 6.96
N THR A 61 14.88 -11.74 5.70
CA THR A 61 15.80 -12.08 4.61
C THR A 61 16.57 -10.83 4.19
N SER A 62 17.87 -10.96 3.93
CA SER A 62 18.70 -9.85 3.46
C SER A 62 18.49 -9.54 1.97
N SER A 63 17.97 -10.50 1.20
CA SER A 63 17.74 -10.38 -0.24
C SER A 63 16.55 -9.50 -0.62
N LEU A 64 15.60 -9.27 0.30
CA LEU A 64 14.41 -8.48 0.00
C LEU A 64 14.71 -6.99 0.17
N ASP A 65 14.75 -6.23 -0.91
CA ASP A 65 14.99 -4.78 -0.84
C ASP A 65 13.72 -3.95 -0.79
N GLN A 66 12.61 -4.52 -1.25
CA GLN A 66 11.34 -3.81 -1.30
C GLN A 66 10.12 -4.71 -1.15
N TYR A 67 9.13 -4.24 -0.39
CA TYR A 67 7.76 -4.75 -0.47
C TYR A 67 6.73 -3.62 -0.42
N THR A 68 5.59 -3.83 -1.09
CA THR A 68 4.43 -2.93 -1.09
C THR A 68 3.42 -3.40 -0.05
N PHE A 69 2.87 -2.47 0.73
CA PHE A 69 1.86 -2.78 1.75
C PHE A 69 0.48 -2.17 1.50
N MET A 70 0.41 -1.08 0.74
CA MET A 70 -0.84 -0.43 0.32
C MET A 70 -0.67 0.20 -1.06
N GLN A 71 -1.69 0.17 -1.92
CA GLN A 71 -1.61 0.79 -3.24
C GLN A 71 -2.97 1.22 -3.81
N ILE A 72 -2.91 2.11 -4.81
CA ILE A 72 -3.98 2.39 -5.77
C ILE A 72 -3.53 1.83 -7.11
N HIS A 73 -4.34 0.93 -7.68
CA HIS A 73 -4.04 0.28 -8.95
C HIS A 73 -5.12 0.57 -9.99
N ASP A 74 -4.70 0.72 -11.25
CA ASP A 74 -5.57 0.83 -12.41
C ASP A 74 -6.34 -0.49 -12.67
N SER A 75 -7.58 -0.36 -13.15
CA SER A 75 -8.40 -1.45 -13.70
C SER A 75 -8.63 -1.37 -15.22
N ASP A 76 -8.31 -0.26 -15.88
CA ASP A 76 -8.70 0.05 -17.26
C ASP A 76 -7.59 -0.19 -18.29
N GLY A 77 -6.53 -0.93 -17.94
CA GLY A 77 -5.58 -1.52 -18.90
C GLY A 77 -4.19 -0.90 -18.94
N ILE A 78 -3.89 0.15 -18.16
CA ILE A 78 -2.49 0.51 -17.87
C ILE A 78 -1.82 -0.68 -17.15
N ASN A 79 -2.59 -1.38 -16.30
CA ASN A 79 -2.14 -2.50 -15.49
C ASN A 79 -0.89 -2.13 -14.66
N LYS A 80 -0.89 -0.91 -14.12
CA LYS A 80 0.16 -0.39 -13.22
C LYS A 80 -0.48 0.41 -12.08
N PRO A 81 0.21 0.49 -10.93
CA PRO A 81 -0.25 1.32 -9.82
C PRO A 81 -0.03 2.80 -10.08
N LEU A 82 -1.01 3.62 -9.68
CA LEU A 82 -0.84 5.07 -9.54
C LEU A 82 0.13 5.38 -8.40
N VAL A 83 -0.07 4.73 -7.25
CA VAL A 83 0.77 4.87 -6.07
C VAL A 83 0.93 3.55 -5.35
N ARG A 84 2.14 3.28 -4.88
CA ARG A 84 2.45 2.24 -3.91
C ARG A 84 3.05 2.86 -2.66
N LEU A 85 2.59 2.44 -1.49
CA LEU A 85 3.31 2.65 -0.24
C LEU A 85 4.16 1.41 0.01
N VAL A 86 5.45 1.63 0.17
CA VAL A 86 6.45 0.57 0.20
C VAL A 86 7.36 0.74 1.40
N TRP A 87 7.90 -0.35 1.87
CA TRP A 87 9.12 -0.34 2.65
C TRP A 87 10.30 -0.52 1.69
N LEU A 88 11.40 0.21 1.91
CA LEU A 88 12.67 0.06 1.20
C LEU A 88 13.81 -0.18 2.18
N ARG A 89 14.68 -1.14 1.87
CA ARG A 89 15.90 -1.40 2.63
C ARG A 89 16.82 -0.20 2.64
N SER A 90 17.10 0.37 1.46
CA SER A 90 17.91 1.56 1.29
C SER A 90 17.50 2.34 0.05
N ARG A 91 17.35 3.66 0.17
CA ARG A 91 17.17 4.57 -0.96
C ARG A 91 17.64 5.97 -0.60
N SER A 92 18.40 6.59 -1.49
CA SER A 92 18.85 7.99 -1.36
C SER A 92 19.49 8.29 0.01
N GLY A 93 20.36 7.37 0.47
CA GLY A 93 21.07 7.48 1.75
C GLY A 93 20.22 7.17 3.00
N LYS A 94 18.97 6.71 2.85
CA LYS A 94 18.07 6.38 3.96
C LYS A 94 17.73 4.90 3.95
N SER A 95 17.96 4.25 5.09
CA SER A 95 17.72 2.82 5.27
C SER A 95 16.52 2.59 6.19
N ASP A 96 15.80 1.47 5.99
CA ASP A 96 14.61 1.11 6.79
C ASP A 96 13.51 2.19 6.77
N HIS A 97 13.22 2.73 5.58
CA HIS A 97 12.24 3.80 5.40
C HIS A 97 11.02 3.35 4.62
N LEU A 98 9.91 4.05 4.87
CA LEU A 98 8.69 3.97 4.10
C LEU A 98 8.72 5.00 2.97
N TRP A 99 8.20 4.64 1.81
CA TRP A 99 8.18 5.50 0.63
C TRP A 99 6.84 5.43 -0.09
N ALA A 100 6.42 6.56 -0.66
CA ALA A 100 5.38 6.59 -1.68
C ALA A 100 6.06 6.58 -3.06
N VAL A 101 5.82 5.52 -3.84
CA VAL A 101 6.25 5.38 -5.23
C VAL A 101 5.07 5.75 -6.12
N ILE A 102 5.13 6.94 -6.72
CA ILE A 102 4.03 7.56 -7.45
C ILE A 102 4.39 7.59 -8.92
N ARG A 103 3.56 6.98 -9.76
CA ARG A 103 3.76 7.01 -11.21
C ARG A 103 3.47 8.41 -11.74
N THR A 104 4.36 8.96 -12.55
CA THR A 104 4.32 10.37 -12.98
C THR A 104 3.62 10.62 -14.32
N SER A 105 3.34 9.58 -15.10
CA SER A 105 2.48 9.66 -16.28
C SER A 105 1.84 8.32 -16.64
N VAL A 106 0.86 8.32 -17.53
CA VAL A 106 0.24 7.08 -18.04
C VAL A 106 1.16 6.33 -18.99
N SER A 107 1.90 7.06 -19.84
CA SER A 107 2.70 6.52 -20.95
C SER A 107 4.12 6.08 -20.55
N SER A 108 4.68 6.59 -19.46
CA SER A 108 6.07 6.34 -19.08
C SER A 108 6.18 5.41 -17.87
N SER A 109 7.27 4.65 -17.80
CA SER A 109 7.67 3.87 -16.62
C SER A 109 8.32 4.73 -15.52
N SER A 110 8.12 6.05 -15.54
CA SER A 110 8.73 6.96 -14.57
C SER A 110 7.95 7.00 -13.26
N TYR A 111 8.69 7.06 -12.15
CA TYR A 111 8.15 7.14 -10.80
C TYR A 111 8.86 8.22 -10.00
N GLN A 112 8.08 8.98 -9.24
CA GLN A 112 8.59 9.80 -8.15
C GLN A 112 8.56 9.02 -6.84
N TYR A 113 9.61 9.16 -6.06
CA TYR A 113 9.72 8.60 -4.72
C TYR A 113 9.63 9.73 -3.70
N VAL A 114 8.71 9.62 -2.75
CA VAL A 114 8.57 10.55 -1.63
C VAL A 114 8.80 9.79 -0.33
N ASP A 115 9.80 10.24 0.43
CA ASP A 115 10.12 9.68 1.75
C ASP A 115 8.97 9.95 2.72
N LEU A 116 8.44 8.88 3.31
CA LEU A 116 7.36 8.94 4.28
C LEU A 116 7.87 8.93 5.73
N GLY A 117 9.17 8.68 5.92
CA GLY A 117 9.86 8.56 7.21
C GLY A 117 10.36 7.14 7.48
N ALA A 118 11.13 7.00 8.55
CA ALA A 118 11.58 5.70 9.05
C ALA A 118 10.40 4.77 9.35
N ARG A 119 10.58 3.46 9.12
CA ARG A 119 9.59 2.44 9.44
C ARG A 119 9.36 2.41 10.96
N PRO A 120 8.13 2.66 11.43
CA PRO A 120 7.83 2.53 12.86
C PRO A 120 8.01 1.07 13.33
N SER A 121 8.51 0.90 14.56
CA SER A 121 8.65 -0.43 15.18
C SER A 121 7.31 -1.09 15.50
N GLY A 122 6.27 -0.28 15.72
CA GLY A 122 4.91 -0.69 16.04
C GLY A 122 3.88 -0.37 14.95
N PHE A 123 2.61 -0.38 15.33
CA PHE A 123 1.52 0.06 14.47
C PHE A 123 1.60 1.57 14.22
N PHE A 124 1.28 1.99 13.01
CA PHE A 124 1.14 3.38 12.61
C PHE A 124 -0.05 3.55 11.68
N LYS A 125 -0.57 4.78 11.58
CA LYS A 125 -1.68 5.08 10.69
C LYS A 125 -1.18 5.51 9.32
N ALA A 126 -1.51 4.73 8.29
CA ALA A 126 -1.32 5.09 6.89
C ALA A 126 -2.66 5.41 6.22
N GLU A 127 -2.73 6.52 5.49
CA GLU A 127 -3.92 6.91 4.72
C GLU A 127 -3.51 7.27 3.30
N ILE A 128 -4.13 6.61 2.32
CA ILE A 128 -4.10 7.03 0.91
C ILE A 128 -5.49 7.56 0.58
N LYS A 129 -5.56 8.75 -0.02
CA LYS A 129 -6.83 9.30 -0.48
C LYS A 129 -6.73 10.12 -1.74
N VAL A 130 -7.80 10.12 -2.52
CA VAL A 130 -7.93 10.88 -3.75
C VAL A 130 -9.30 11.56 -3.82
N ARG A 131 -9.32 12.80 -4.28
CA ARG A 131 -10.54 13.58 -4.60
C ARG A 131 -10.16 14.67 -5.59
N ASN A 132 -11.00 14.95 -6.58
CA ASN A 132 -10.76 16.00 -7.58
C ASN A 132 -9.33 15.94 -8.13
N ASN A 133 -8.88 14.75 -8.54
CA ASN A 133 -7.54 14.48 -9.04
C ASN A 133 -6.40 14.87 -8.10
N THR A 134 -6.66 15.01 -6.80
CA THR A 134 -5.62 15.31 -5.81
C THR A 134 -5.36 14.09 -4.95
N LEU A 135 -4.22 13.43 -5.18
CA LEU A 135 -3.70 12.35 -4.34
C LEU A 135 -3.08 12.94 -3.07
N LYS A 136 -3.46 12.41 -1.91
CA LYS A 136 -2.79 12.67 -0.64
C LYS A 136 -2.40 11.36 0.04
N VAL A 137 -1.20 11.35 0.61
CA VAL A 137 -0.71 10.28 1.49
C VAL A 137 -0.41 10.89 2.85
N LYS A 138 -0.88 10.24 3.92
CA LYS A 138 -0.60 10.65 5.29
C LYS A 138 0.00 9.49 6.10
N ILE A 139 0.95 9.83 6.97
CA ILE A 139 1.48 8.96 8.01
C ILE A 139 1.21 9.62 9.36
N ASN A 140 0.54 8.92 10.27
CA ASN A 140 0.15 9.43 11.59
C ASN A 140 -0.55 10.80 11.52
N GLY A 141 -1.44 10.98 10.53
CA GLY A 141 -2.20 12.21 10.31
C GLY A 141 -1.44 13.32 9.57
N VAL A 142 -0.10 13.24 9.50
CA VAL A 142 0.77 14.21 8.81
C VAL A 142 0.74 13.96 7.31
N THR A 143 0.42 15.00 6.52
CA THR A 143 0.44 14.91 5.05
C THR A 143 1.88 14.85 4.55
N LYS A 144 2.24 13.76 3.89
CA LYS A 144 3.57 13.54 3.27
C LYS A 144 3.55 13.76 1.77
N VAL A 145 2.39 13.50 1.14
CA VAL A 145 2.17 13.72 -0.30
C VAL A 145 0.91 14.54 -0.48
N SER A 146 0.97 15.52 -1.37
CA SER A 146 -0.20 16.20 -1.95
C SER A 146 0.12 16.52 -3.42
N LYS A 147 -0.50 15.79 -4.35
CA LYS A 147 -0.17 15.87 -5.78
C LYS A 147 -1.39 15.87 -6.66
N ASN A 148 -1.33 16.67 -7.72
CA ASN A 148 -2.24 16.58 -8.84
C ASN A 148 -1.89 15.31 -9.66
N VAL A 149 -2.91 14.48 -9.89
CA VAL A 149 -2.87 13.24 -10.66
C VAL A 149 -3.91 13.25 -11.79
N SER A 150 -4.23 14.43 -12.35
CA SER A 150 -5.24 14.57 -13.40
C SER A 150 -4.89 13.81 -14.67
N TYR A 151 -3.61 13.55 -14.93
CA TYR A 151 -3.18 12.64 -15.99
C TYR A 151 -3.73 11.21 -15.83
N TRP A 152 -4.23 10.86 -14.65
CA TRP A 152 -4.80 9.55 -14.32
C TRP A 152 -6.33 9.53 -14.33
N SER A 153 -7.00 10.66 -14.65
CA SER A 153 -8.45 10.83 -14.43
C SER A 153 -9.35 9.98 -15.32
N ALA A 154 -8.83 9.52 -16.46
CA ALA A 154 -9.60 8.70 -17.39
C ALA A 154 -9.87 7.29 -16.85
N TYR A 155 -9.01 6.81 -15.94
CA TYR A 155 -8.93 5.40 -15.53
C TYR A 155 -9.66 5.14 -14.22
N HIS A 156 -10.37 4.02 -14.16
CA HIS A 156 -10.87 3.42 -12.94
C HIS A 156 -9.73 2.82 -12.13
N ASN A 157 -9.94 2.81 -10.81
CA ASN A 157 -8.94 2.42 -9.84
C ASN A 157 -9.59 1.60 -8.74
N TYR A 158 -8.78 0.79 -8.09
CA TYR A 158 -9.14 0.10 -6.87
C TYR A 158 -7.99 0.16 -5.87
N PHE A 159 -8.33 0.04 -4.59
CA PHE A 159 -7.33 -0.10 -3.53
C PHE A 159 -6.83 -1.54 -3.42
N LYS A 160 -5.57 -1.71 -2.99
CA LYS A 160 -5.05 -3.00 -2.53
C LYS A 160 -4.24 -2.82 -1.25
N ALA A 161 -4.24 -3.83 -0.39
CA ALA A 161 -3.50 -3.84 0.87
C ALA A 161 -3.11 -5.25 1.31
N GLY A 162 -1.91 -5.40 1.86
CA GLY A 162 -1.34 -6.69 2.25
C GLY A 162 0.18 -6.65 2.20
N VAL A 163 0.80 -7.64 1.56
CA VAL A 163 2.23 -7.65 1.24
C VAL A 163 2.43 -8.13 -0.20
N TYR A 164 3.13 -7.32 -0.99
CA TYR A 164 3.56 -7.67 -2.34
C TYR A 164 5.07 -7.44 -2.48
N LEU A 165 5.81 -8.54 -2.62
CA LEU A 165 7.27 -8.55 -2.77
C LEU A 165 7.65 -7.95 -4.13
N GLN A 166 8.76 -7.24 -4.20
CA GLN A 166 9.32 -6.75 -5.48
C GLN A 166 10.62 -7.45 -5.87
N ASP A 167 11.18 -8.23 -4.94
CA ASP A 167 12.40 -8.99 -5.10
C ASP A 167 12.26 -10.29 -4.30
N ALA A 168 13.25 -11.18 -4.41
CA ALA A 168 13.28 -12.43 -3.67
C ALA A 168 13.42 -12.21 -2.15
N GLY A 169 12.54 -12.84 -1.37
CA GLY A 169 12.70 -12.95 0.09
C GLY A 169 11.39 -13.21 0.81
N THR A 170 11.29 -12.74 2.06
CA THR A 170 10.11 -12.93 2.93
C THR A 170 9.75 -11.63 3.65
N ALA A 171 8.48 -11.27 3.60
CA ALA A 171 7.94 -10.13 4.35
C ALA A 171 6.64 -10.46 5.08
N LYS A 172 6.36 -9.65 6.10
CA LYS A 172 5.13 -9.71 6.90
C LYS A 172 4.57 -8.31 7.12
N VAL A 173 3.26 -8.18 6.96
CA VAL A 173 2.51 -6.95 7.27
C VAL A 173 1.31 -7.33 8.10
N GLN A 174 1.01 -6.51 9.12
CA GLN A 174 -0.18 -6.68 9.94
C GLN A 174 -1.05 -5.44 9.90
N PHE A 175 -2.36 -5.62 9.83
CA PHE A 175 -3.34 -4.56 9.98
C PHE A 175 -4.17 -4.81 11.24
N LYS A 176 -4.14 -3.86 12.17
CA LYS A 176 -5.08 -3.79 13.31
C LYS A 176 -6.45 -3.31 12.83
N SER A 177 -6.47 -2.40 11.87
CA SER A 177 -7.68 -2.00 11.16
C SER A 177 -7.38 -1.64 9.71
N LEU A 178 -8.35 -1.88 8.83
CA LEU A 178 -8.30 -1.49 7.42
C LEU A 178 -9.70 -1.06 6.98
N LYS A 179 -9.83 0.20 6.55
CA LYS A 179 -11.13 0.80 6.20
C LYS A 179 -11.06 1.44 4.82
N TYR A 180 -12.09 1.20 4.01
CA TYR A 180 -12.26 1.80 2.69
C TYR A 180 -13.46 2.75 2.70
N TYR A 181 -13.32 3.89 2.03
CA TYR A 181 -14.37 4.89 1.84
C TYR A 181 -14.44 5.17 0.35
N TYR A 182 -15.51 4.73 -0.31
CA TYR A 182 -15.63 4.78 -1.76
C TYR A 182 -17.03 5.16 -2.27
N ASN A 183 -17.94 5.53 -1.37
CA ASN A 183 -19.24 6.12 -1.69
C ASN A 183 -19.10 7.65 -1.68
#